data_AF-A0A0D3FBH7-F1
#
_entry.id   AF-A0A0D3FBH7-F1
#
_cell.length_a   1.000
_cell.length_b   1.000
_cell.length_c   1.000
_cell.angle_alpha   90.00
_cell.angle_beta   90.00
_cell.angle_gamma   90.00
#
_symmetry.space_group_name_H-M   'P 1'
#
loop_
_entity.id
_entity.type
_entity.pdbx_description
1 polymer ?
#
loop_
_entity_poly.entity_id
_entity_poly.type
_entity_poly.pdbx_seq_one_letter_code
_entity_poly.pdbx_strand_id
1 'polypeptide(L)'
;MAGEEGEDEAASIELQLEHHLQEQRASLTAVDEALAADPSNADLLEVHEELLAAIKDAEEGLLHLKRSRLVKQIDEIFPNQELTSEAPEVAVDPPDDVEPEPLEPQEFSVGSKCRFRHKDGRWYNGCVIGLEGSSDARISFLTPTSENMSMCKFFLQQRCRFGSNCRLSHGIVIPTLSLKQFTPTRWQQSLVGSSILAASGHHSGLWRRAELESWDDDLKVGQVVFQDDGSSSRLPSDSLSISEYADASDEDGEGSSSDEGSDFSEDGDQEDESVHQGLGLLESKNLSGVQTETAIFAKWEHHTRGVASKMMAKMGYREGMGLGVSGQGMLDPIPVKVLPPKQSLDHAVAASEVNDSVGPGKKRNRGGKRKREKKFAEQARAAKAEEEERSVFSFINSQLVGQDVAEGSAVKSKKDSSGEANGHAKKEDRRSLLAYDDEVKELRSRVEKLEEMMKRNRKDKAFYEAASKKLEQTRKALADAEATHASATNAVARKEKEKKWLKF
;
A
#
# COMPACT_ATOMS: atom_id res chain seq x y z
N MET A 1 -31.94 -40.64 43.86
CA MET A 1 -33.08 -39.94 44.48
C MET A 1 -32.81 -38.45 44.73
N ALA A 2 -31.61 -38.00 45.12
CA ALA A 2 -31.34 -36.55 45.28
C ALA A 2 -30.99 -35.79 43.97
N GLY A 3 -30.75 -36.50 42.86
CA GLY A 3 -30.42 -35.89 41.56
C GLY A 3 -31.65 -35.53 40.71
N GLU A 4 -32.71 -36.34 40.77
CA GLU A 4 -33.95 -36.11 40.01
C GLU A 4 -34.71 -34.87 40.51
N GLU A 5 -34.76 -34.65 41.83
CA GLU A 5 -35.44 -33.47 42.41
C GLU A 5 -34.83 -32.13 41.96
N GLY A 6 -33.50 -32.07 41.78
CA GLY A 6 -32.82 -30.86 41.33
C GLY A 6 -32.93 -30.59 39.82
N GLU A 7 -33.18 -31.63 39.01
CA GLU A 7 -33.39 -31.49 37.57
C GLU A 7 -34.82 -30.98 37.27
N ASP A 8 -35.81 -31.47 38.03
CA ASP A 8 -37.21 -31.02 37.95
C ASP A 8 -37.39 -29.55 38.38
N GLU A 9 -36.63 -29.10 39.39
CA GLU A 9 -36.61 -27.68 39.79
C GLU A 9 -36.00 -26.78 38.71
N ALA A 10 -34.87 -27.18 38.12
CA ALA A 10 -34.23 -26.42 37.04
C ALA A 10 -35.10 -26.35 35.77
N ALA A 11 -35.82 -27.42 35.45
CA ALA A 11 -36.80 -27.45 34.36
C ALA A 11 -38.00 -26.52 34.61
N SER A 12 -38.47 -26.46 35.86
CA SER A 12 -39.55 -25.56 36.25
C SER A 12 -39.13 -24.08 36.15
N ILE A 13 -37.90 -23.75 36.57
CA ILE A 13 -37.34 -22.40 36.46
C ILE A 13 -37.17 -21.99 35.00
N GLU A 14 -36.71 -22.89 34.13
CA GLU A 14 -36.59 -22.63 32.70
C GLU A 14 -37.94 -22.26 32.07
N LEU A 15 -38.98 -23.06 32.35
CA LEU A 15 -40.32 -22.82 31.80
C LEU A 15 -40.90 -21.50 32.32
N GLN A 16 -40.68 -21.18 33.59
CA GLN A 16 -41.10 -19.90 34.16
C GLN A 16 -40.40 -18.71 33.50
N LEU A 17 -39.10 -18.81 33.22
CA LEU A 17 -38.34 -17.78 32.50
C LEU A 17 -38.80 -17.64 31.05
N GLU A 18 -39.10 -18.73 30.35
CA GLU A 18 -39.67 -18.70 29.01
C GLU A 18 -41.03 -17.98 28.98
N HIS A 19 -41.88 -18.24 29.97
CA HIS A 19 -43.16 -17.55 30.10
C HIS A 19 -42.98 -16.05 30.35
N HIS A 20 -42.11 -15.67 31.28
CA HIS A 20 -41.80 -14.26 31.54
C HIS A 20 -41.23 -13.55 30.30
N LEU A 21 -40.34 -14.20 29.54
CA LEU A 21 -39.82 -13.66 28.28
C LEU A 21 -40.93 -13.44 27.25
N GLN A 22 -41.89 -14.37 27.16
CA GLN A 22 -43.03 -14.23 26.28
C GLN A 22 -43.91 -13.04 26.67
N GLU A 23 -44.13 -12.82 27.97
CA GLU A 23 -44.88 -11.66 28.49
C GLU A 23 -44.14 -10.33 28.26
N GLN A 24 -42.82 -10.30 28.47
CA GLN A 24 -42.01 -9.11 28.21
C GLN A 24 -41.98 -8.76 26.72
N ARG A 25 -41.85 -9.76 25.83
CA ARG A 25 -41.94 -9.55 24.37
C ARG A 25 -43.31 -9.04 23.96
N ALA A 26 -44.40 -9.55 24.54
CA ALA A 26 -45.74 -9.03 24.29
C ALA A 26 -45.89 -7.58 24.79
N SER A 27 -45.30 -7.26 25.94
CA SER A 27 -45.28 -5.90 26.50
C SER A 27 -44.48 -4.95 25.60
N LEU A 28 -43.35 -5.40 25.07
CA LEU A 28 -42.54 -4.64 24.12
C LEU A 28 -43.32 -4.35 22.84
N THR A 29 -44.04 -5.33 22.28
CA THR A 29 -44.89 -5.08 21.10
C THR A 29 -46.00 -4.05 21.36
N ALA A 30 -46.53 -3.99 22.58
CA ALA A 30 -47.52 -2.98 22.96
C ALA A 30 -46.90 -1.58 23.10
N VAL A 31 -45.67 -1.49 23.60
CA VAL A 31 -44.91 -0.23 23.67
C VAL A 31 -44.52 0.25 22.27
N ASP A 32 -44.11 -0.65 21.38
CA ASP A 32 -43.83 -0.33 19.97
C ASP A 32 -45.06 0.24 19.25
N GLU A 33 -46.25 -0.33 19.49
CA GLU A 33 -47.51 0.19 18.94
C GLU A 33 -47.85 1.59 19.50
N ALA A 34 -47.58 1.82 20.79
CA ALA A 34 -47.76 3.13 21.41
C ALA A 34 -46.76 4.18 20.88
N LEU A 35 -45.49 3.81 20.69
CA LEU A 35 -44.45 4.65 20.10
C LEU A 35 -44.71 4.93 18.61
N ALA A 36 -45.35 4.01 17.89
CA ALA A 36 -45.79 4.25 16.52
C ALA A 36 -46.89 5.34 16.44
N ALA A 37 -47.70 5.48 17.49
CA ALA A 37 -48.71 6.54 17.60
C ALA A 37 -48.13 7.87 18.10
N ASP A 38 -47.15 7.83 19.01
CA ASP A 38 -46.44 9.02 19.53
C ASP A 38 -44.92 8.79 19.65
N PRO A 39 -44.15 9.07 18.57
CA PRO A 39 -42.72 8.77 18.51
C PRO A 39 -41.83 9.68 19.39
N SER A 40 -42.39 10.76 19.95
CA SER A 40 -41.63 11.75 20.72
C SER A 40 -41.86 11.64 22.23
N ASN A 41 -42.57 10.60 22.67
CA ASN A 41 -42.84 10.36 24.08
C ASN A 41 -41.59 9.78 24.77
N ALA A 42 -40.92 10.60 25.58
CA ALA A 42 -39.68 10.23 26.28
C ALA A 42 -39.88 9.06 27.26
N ASP A 43 -41.01 9.03 27.98
CA ASP A 43 -41.28 7.99 28.98
C ASP A 43 -41.47 6.61 28.32
N LEU A 44 -42.10 6.56 27.13
CA LEU A 44 -42.26 5.32 26.37
C LEU A 44 -40.94 4.82 25.76
N LEU A 45 -40.04 5.74 25.37
CA LEU A 45 -38.72 5.37 24.87
C LEU A 45 -37.84 4.78 25.98
N GLU A 46 -37.86 5.37 27.17
CA GLU A 46 -37.15 4.84 28.34
C GLU A 46 -37.65 3.44 28.71
N VAL A 47 -38.97 3.24 28.79
CA VAL A 47 -39.57 1.93 29.06
C VAL A 47 -39.24 0.91 27.96
N HIS A 48 -39.18 1.34 26.69
CA HIS A 48 -38.79 0.47 25.58
C HIS A 48 -37.33 0.00 25.70
N GLU A 49 -36.41 0.91 26.04
CA GLU A 49 -34.99 0.57 26.27
C GLU A 49 -34.81 -0.36 27.47
N GLU A 50 -35.51 -0.11 28.58
CA GLU A 50 -35.49 -0.96 29.77
C GLU A 50 -36.05 -2.37 29.48
N LEU A 51 -37.15 -2.47 28.72
CA LEU A 51 -37.73 -3.75 28.33
C LEU A 51 -36.80 -4.55 27.42
N LEU A 52 -36.10 -3.90 26.48
CA LEU A 52 -35.10 -4.57 25.64
C LEU A 52 -33.93 -5.12 26.47
N ALA A 53 -33.43 -4.34 27.42
CA ALA A 53 -32.37 -4.79 28.31
C ALA A 53 -32.83 -5.98 29.17
N ALA A 54 -34.04 -5.89 29.76
CA ALA A 54 -34.59 -6.96 30.59
C ALA A 54 -34.84 -8.27 29.81
N ILE A 55 -35.29 -8.18 28.55
CA ILE A 55 -35.46 -9.34 27.66
C ILE A 55 -34.09 -9.98 27.39
N LYS A 56 -33.08 -9.18 27.07
CA LYS A 56 -31.72 -9.67 26.80
C LYS A 56 -31.15 -10.42 28.00
N ASP A 57 -31.23 -9.84 29.19
CA ASP A 57 -30.72 -10.46 30.43
C ASP A 57 -31.45 -11.78 30.75
N ALA A 58 -32.77 -11.82 30.55
CA ALA A 58 -33.57 -13.03 30.74
C ALA A 58 -33.28 -14.11 29.68
N GLU A 59 -33.01 -13.73 28.43
CA GLU A 59 -32.55 -14.65 27.37
C GLU A 59 -31.18 -15.25 27.71
N GLU A 60 -30.22 -14.45 28.17
CA GLU A 60 -28.90 -14.91 28.60
C GLU A 60 -29.00 -15.88 29.78
N GLY A 61 -29.82 -15.56 30.78
CA GLY A 61 -30.11 -16.46 31.90
C GLY A 61 -30.72 -17.79 31.46
N LEU A 62 -31.67 -17.75 30.51
CA LEU A 62 -32.29 -18.95 29.94
C LEU A 62 -31.27 -19.82 29.17
N LEU A 63 -30.40 -19.20 28.38
CA LEU A 63 -29.33 -19.90 27.64
C LEU A 63 -28.36 -20.58 28.60
N HIS A 64 -28.00 -19.92 29.71
CA HIS A 64 -27.14 -20.49 30.74
C HIS A 64 -27.76 -21.74 31.37
N LEU A 65 -29.06 -21.69 31.71
CA LEU A 65 -29.78 -22.84 32.26
C LEU A 65 -29.86 -24.00 31.26
N LYS A 66 -30.23 -23.73 30.01
CA LYS A 66 -30.29 -24.74 28.94
C LYS A 66 -28.93 -25.39 28.67
N ARG A 67 -27.87 -24.57 28.65
CA ARG A 67 -26.48 -25.08 28.53
C ARG A 67 -26.13 -25.99 29.69
N SER A 68 -26.42 -25.59 30.92
CA SER A 68 -26.13 -26.41 32.10
C SER A 68 -26.88 -27.75 32.10
N ARG A 69 -28.14 -27.77 31.64
CA ARG A 69 -28.90 -29.01 31.45
C ARG A 69 -28.28 -29.90 30.39
N LEU A 70 -27.94 -29.35 29.23
CA LEU A 70 -27.33 -30.12 28.14
C LEU A 70 -25.97 -30.71 28.56
N VAL A 71 -25.16 -29.97 29.31
CA VAL A 71 -23.89 -30.48 29.86
C VAL A 71 -24.15 -31.66 30.80
N LYS A 72 -25.10 -31.54 31.74
CA LYS A 72 -25.48 -32.64 32.63
C LYS A 72 -26.00 -33.86 31.84
N GLN A 73 -26.83 -33.65 30.83
CA GLN A 73 -27.32 -34.72 29.96
C GLN A 73 -26.18 -35.40 29.19
N ILE A 74 -25.19 -34.64 28.72
CA ILE A 74 -23.99 -35.20 28.09
C ILE A 74 -23.19 -36.03 29.10
N ASP A 75 -23.00 -35.53 30.32
CA ASP A 75 -22.32 -36.26 31.39
C ASP A 75 -23.07 -37.55 31.79
N GLU A 76 -24.40 -37.56 31.73
CA GLU A 76 -25.24 -38.74 31.98
C GLU A 76 -25.27 -39.74 30.82
N ILE A 77 -25.18 -39.26 29.57
CA ILE A 77 -25.12 -40.10 28.36
C ILE A 77 -23.72 -40.69 28.18
N PHE A 78 -22.68 -39.99 28.64
CA PHE A 78 -21.29 -40.41 28.62
C PHE A 78 -20.69 -40.47 30.04
N PRO A 79 -21.24 -41.29 30.96
CA PRO A 79 -20.83 -41.28 32.36
C PRO A 79 -19.43 -41.86 32.61
N ASN A 80 -18.70 -42.23 31.55
CA ASN A 80 -17.27 -42.53 31.53
C ASN A 80 -16.82 -42.77 30.08
N GLN A 81 -16.16 -41.79 29.47
CA GLN A 81 -15.12 -42.08 28.48
C GLN A 81 -13.78 -41.54 28.97
N GLU A 82 -13.38 -41.98 30.16
CA GLU A 82 -11.98 -42.29 30.43
C GLU A 82 -11.84 -43.73 30.96
N LEU A 83 -10.95 -44.47 30.29
CA LEU A 83 -10.13 -45.58 30.78
C LEU A 83 -10.76 -46.97 30.97
N THR A 84 -10.68 -47.78 29.90
CA THR A 84 -10.33 -49.20 30.04
C THR A 84 -8.85 -49.33 30.41
N SER A 85 -8.52 -49.45 31.70
CA SER A 85 -7.25 -50.03 32.18
C SER A 85 -7.36 -50.41 33.66
N GLU A 86 -7.95 -51.57 33.94
CA GLU A 86 -7.65 -52.44 35.09
C GLU A 86 -7.91 -53.89 34.62
N ALA A 87 -7.15 -54.91 35.01
CA ALA A 87 -6.55 -55.18 36.32
C ALA A 87 -5.34 -56.16 36.17
N PRO A 88 -4.47 -56.38 37.20
CA PRO A 88 -4.73 -56.11 38.62
C PRO A 88 -3.62 -55.47 39.49
N GLU A 89 -4.12 -54.69 40.47
CA GLU A 89 -3.76 -54.49 41.89
C GLU A 89 -2.43 -53.86 42.39
N VAL A 90 -2.59 -52.62 42.93
CA VAL A 90 -2.34 -52.13 44.33
C VAL A 90 -1.12 -51.22 44.65
N ALA A 91 -1.50 -50.02 45.19
CA ALA A 91 -0.86 -49.03 46.11
C ALA A 91 0.41 -48.28 45.62
N VAL A 92 0.52 -46.94 45.44
CA VAL A 92 -0.03 -45.64 45.95
C VAL A 92 1.08 -44.78 46.60
N ASP A 93 1.01 -43.46 46.28
CA ASP A 93 1.71 -42.22 46.73
C ASP A 93 2.96 -41.75 45.94
N PRO A 94 3.22 -40.41 45.76
CA PRO A 94 2.46 -39.14 46.01
C PRO A 94 2.62 -38.06 44.85
N PRO A 95 2.51 -36.71 45.03
CA PRO A 95 1.37 -35.83 45.39
C PRO A 95 1.11 -34.56 44.50
N ASP A 96 -0.05 -33.93 44.75
CA ASP A 96 -0.42 -32.49 44.89
C ASP A 96 -0.59 -31.47 43.72
N ASP A 97 -1.87 -31.05 43.58
CA ASP A 97 -2.43 -29.68 43.69
C ASP A 97 -2.08 -28.55 42.68
N VAL A 98 -3.10 -28.08 41.95
CA VAL A 98 -3.65 -26.69 41.86
C VAL A 98 -4.39 -26.43 40.52
N GLU A 99 -5.60 -25.84 40.63
CA GLU A 99 -6.49 -25.17 39.64
C GLU A 99 -5.81 -24.38 38.49
N PRO A 100 -6.50 -23.85 37.45
CA PRO A 100 -7.81 -24.11 36.81
C PRO A 100 -7.61 -24.67 35.38
N GLU A 101 -8.64 -25.21 34.71
CA GLU A 101 -8.45 -25.72 33.34
C GLU A 101 -8.22 -24.56 32.33
N PRO A 102 -7.04 -24.50 31.68
CA PRO A 102 -6.68 -23.45 30.72
C PRO A 102 -7.39 -23.70 29.39
N LEU A 103 -7.68 -22.62 28.67
CA LEU A 103 -7.98 -22.62 27.24
C LEU A 103 -7.12 -23.67 26.53
N GLU A 104 -7.75 -24.65 25.86
CA GLU A 104 -7.04 -25.61 25.03
C GLU A 104 -6.03 -24.83 24.16
N PRO A 105 -4.71 -25.10 24.27
CA PRO A 105 -3.73 -24.35 23.53
C PRO A 105 -4.01 -24.54 22.05
N GLN A 106 -4.43 -23.46 21.40
CA GLN A 106 -4.71 -23.41 19.97
C GLN A 106 -3.51 -24.00 19.21
N GLU A 107 -3.64 -25.23 18.72
CA GLU A 107 -2.49 -25.97 18.17
C GLU A 107 -2.10 -25.39 16.80
N PHE A 108 -1.12 -24.49 16.79
CA PHE A 108 -0.52 -23.99 15.56
C PHE A 108 0.40 -25.03 14.95
N SER A 109 0.01 -25.59 13.81
CA SER A 109 0.84 -26.52 13.03
C SER A 109 1.67 -25.79 11.96
N VAL A 110 2.72 -26.45 11.44
CA VAL A 110 3.52 -25.92 10.32
C VAL A 110 2.63 -25.67 9.11
N GLY A 111 2.64 -24.44 8.59
CA GLY A 111 1.79 -23.96 7.51
C GLY A 111 0.56 -23.16 7.97
N SER A 112 0.26 -23.14 9.28
CA SER A 112 -0.88 -22.39 9.81
C SER A 112 -0.65 -20.88 9.72
N LYS A 113 -1.65 -20.15 9.24
CA LYS A 113 -1.67 -18.68 9.29
C LYS A 113 -1.98 -18.25 10.72
N CYS A 114 -1.23 -17.28 11.23
CA CYS A 114 -1.36 -16.77 12.59
C CYS A 114 -1.18 -15.25 12.60
N ARG A 115 -1.49 -14.64 13.74
CA ARG A 115 -1.17 -13.26 14.07
C ARG A 115 -0.14 -13.24 15.18
N PHE A 116 0.86 -12.39 15.04
CA PHE A 116 1.94 -12.29 16.01
C PHE A 116 2.36 -10.84 16.24
N ARG A 117 2.89 -10.56 17.42
CA ARG A 117 3.43 -9.23 17.76
C ARG A 117 4.91 -9.16 17.38
N HIS A 118 5.30 -8.18 16.58
CA HIS A 118 6.71 -7.94 16.24
C HIS A 118 7.42 -7.16 17.35
N LYS A 119 8.74 -7.02 17.23
CA LYS A 119 9.58 -6.22 18.16
C LYS A 119 9.14 -4.76 18.25
N ASP A 120 8.51 -4.26 17.19
CA ASP A 120 8.01 -2.89 17.09
C ASP A 120 6.67 -2.69 17.83
N GLY A 121 6.19 -3.71 18.55
CA GLY A 121 4.92 -3.68 19.29
C GLY A 121 3.67 -3.86 18.43
N ARG A 122 3.80 -3.76 17.10
CA ARG A 122 2.69 -3.91 16.15
C ARG A 122 2.36 -5.38 15.88
N TRP A 123 1.10 -5.64 15.57
CA TRP A 123 0.60 -6.95 15.16
C TRP A 123 0.77 -7.16 13.66
N TYR A 124 1.21 -8.35 13.26
CA TYR A 124 1.37 -8.73 11.86
C TYR A 124 0.70 -10.06 11.59
N ASN A 125 0.29 -10.23 10.33
CA ASN A 125 -0.15 -11.51 9.80
C ASN A 125 1.08 -12.33 9.40
N GLY A 126 1.13 -13.58 9.87
CA GLY A 126 2.23 -14.49 9.63
C GLY A 126 1.84 -15.93 9.33
N CYS A 127 2.82 -16.74 8.98
CA CYS A 127 2.66 -18.16 8.73
C CYS A 127 3.72 -18.95 9.50
N VAL A 128 3.31 -20.03 10.16
CA VAL A 128 4.23 -20.90 10.90
C VAL A 128 5.05 -21.73 9.92
N ILE A 129 6.37 -21.57 9.94
CA ILE A 129 7.31 -22.26 9.04
C ILE A 129 7.86 -23.53 9.67
N GLY A 130 8.00 -23.52 10.99
CA GLY A 130 8.57 -24.62 11.76
C GLY A 130 8.29 -24.44 13.24
N LEU A 131 8.22 -25.55 13.96
CA LEU A 131 8.15 -25.58 15.41
C LEU A 131 9.56 -25.85 15.93
N GLU A 132 10.05 -25.00 16.82
CA GLU A 132 11.39 -25.06 17.40
C GLU A 132 11.24 -25.46 18.87
N GLY A 133 11.23 -26.77 19.13
CA GLY A 133 10.94 -27.32 20.46
C GLY A 133 9.44 -27.53 20.73
N SER A 134 9.05 -27.54 22.01
CA SER A 134 7.67 -27.81 22.45
C SER A 134 6.77 -26.58 22.53
N SER A 135 7.34 -25.37 22.64
CA SER A 135 6.57 -24.14 22.91
C SER A 135 6.78 -23.03 21.89
N ASP A 136 7.81 -23.09 21.04
CA ASP A 136 8.19 -21.97 20.20
C ASP A 136 7.90 -22.27 18.73
N ALA A 137 7.32 -21.31 18.04
CA ALA A 137 7.02 -21.36 16.63
C ALA A 137 7.83 -20.32 15.87
N ARG A 138 8.43 -20.72 14.75
CA ARG A 138 9.13 -19.84 13.82
C ARG A 138 8.16 -19.37 12.74
N ILE A 139 7.98 -18.06 12.64
CA ILE A 139 6.93 -17.44 11.84
C ILE A 139 7.53 -16.55 10.74
N SER A 140 6.97 -16.60 9.53
CA SER A 140 7.23 -15.65 8.44
C SER A 140 6.14 -14.58 8.39
N PHE A 141 6.47 -13.41 7.85
CA PHE A 141 5.46 -12.41 7.47
C PHE A 141 4.65 -12.91 6.26
N LEU A 142 3.32 -12.78 6.31
CA LEU A 142 2.44 -13.06 5.17
C LEU A 142 2.50 -11.95 4.12
N THR A 143 2.66 -10.70 4.57
CA THR A 143 2.65 -9.49 3.74
C THR A 143 3.98 -8.75 3.82
N PRO A 144 5.10 -9.32 3.31
CA PRO A 144 6.40 -8.65 3.34
C PRO A 144 6.38 -7.38 2.46
N THR A 145 6.45 -6.21 3.07
CA THR A 145 6.54 -4.91 2.38
C THR A 145 7.98 -4.55 2.02
N SER A 146 8.94 -5.08 2.77
CA SER A 146 10.38 -4.86 2.57
C SER A 146 11.16 -6.16 2.47
N GLU A 147 12.36 -6.10 1.88
CA GLU A 147 13.16 -7.29 1.60
C GLU A 147 13.64 -8.01 2.88
N ASN A 148 13.91 -7.28 3.96
CA ASN A 148 14.23 -7.85 5.27
C ASN A 148 13.07 -8.62 5.92
N MET A 149 11.82 -8.38 5.53
CA MET A 149 10.65 -9.17 5.98
C MET A 149 10.46 -10.43 5.12
N SER A 150 10.96 -10.40 3.87
CA SER A 150 10.80 -11.51 2.94
C SER A 150 11.65 -12.72 3.35
N MET A 151 11.07 -13.91 3.28
CA MET A 151 11.74 -15.13 3.73
C MET A 151 12.94 -15.50 2.84
N CYS A 152 14.06 -15.81 3.48
CA CYS A 152 15.27 -16.25 2.80
C CYS A 152 15.08 -17.65 2.19
N LYS A 153 15.07 -17.74 0.86
CA LYS A 153 14.96 -19.02 0.14
C LYS A 153 16.10 -20.00 0.50
N PHE A 154 17.31 -19.49 0.73
CA PHE A 154 18.45 -20.32 1.14
C PHE A 154 18.33 -20.83 2.58
N PHE A 155 17.66 -20.08 3.46
CA PHE A 155 17.40 -20.53 4.83
C PHE A 155 16.37 -21.66 4.85
N LEU A 156 15.29 -21.52 4.08
CA LEU A 156 14.30 -22.60 3.91
C LEU A 156 14.94 -23.89 3.36
N GLN A 157 15.98 -23.76 2.55
CA GLN A 157 16.76 -24.90 2.01
C GLN A 157 17.90 -25.37 2.93
N GLN A 158 18.06 -24.77 4.13
CA GLN A 158 19.16 -25.06 5.07
C GLN A 158 20.57 -24.83 4.49
N ARG A 159 20.71 -23.88 3.56
CA ARG A 159 21.96 -23.52 2.87
C ARG A 159 22.46 -22.10 3.17
N CYS A 160 21.72 -21.33 3.97
CA CYS A 160 22.09 -19.97 4.30
C CYS A 160 23.28 -19.95 5.29
N ARG A 161 24.34 -19.21 4.94
CA ARG A 161 25.55 -19.07 5.78
C ARG A 161 25.55 -17.83 6.66
N PHE A 162 24.56 -16.95 6.49
CA PHE A 162 24.58 -15.60 7.07
C PHE A 162 23.93 -15.52 8.46
N GLY A 163 23.30 -16.60 8.94
CA GLY A 163 22.68 -16.63 10.27
C GLY A 163 21.74 -15.44 10.49
N SER A 164 21.90 -14.74 11.61
CA SER A 164 21.11 -13.54 11.93
C SER A 164 21.43 -12.30 11.09
N ASN A 165 22.55 -12.27 10.35
CA ASN A 165 22.98 -11.14 9.53
C ASN A 165 22.54 -11.27 8.05
N CYS A 166 21.59 -12.15 7.76
CA CYS A 166 21.06 -12.28 6.41
C CYS A 166 20.27 -11.03 6.02
N ARG A 167 20.37 -10.62 4.75
CA ARG A 167 19.57 -9.52 4.17
C ARG A 167 18.07 -9.84 4.16
N LEU A 168 17.74 -11.13 4.07
CA LEU A 168 16.37 -11.67 4.03
C LEU A 168 16.02 -12.27 5.41
N SER A 169 14.72 -12.32 5.73
CA SER A 169 14.23 -12.88 7.00
C SER A 169 14.49 -14.38 7.12
N HIS A 170 14.92 -14.82 8.30
CA HIS A 170 14.93 -16.24 8.70
C HIS A 170 13.70 -16.62 9.53
N GLY A 171 12.69 -15.74 9.56
CA GLY A 171 11.54 -15.85 10.44
C GLY A 171 11.85 -15.38 11.86
N ILE A 172 10.78 -15.18 12.63
CA ILE A 172 10.82 -14.74 14.02
C ILE A 172 10.33 -15.90 14.87
N VAL A 173 11.06 -16.20 15.95
CA VAL A 173 10.69 -17.23 16.90
C VAL A 173 9.84 -16.60 17.99
N ILE A 174 8.62 -17.10 18.18
CA ILE A 174 7.63 -16.58 19.13
C ILE A 174 6.97 -17.78 19.83
N PRO A 175 6.71 -17.71 21.14
CA PRO A 175 5.96 -18.74 21.85
C PRO A 175 4.57 -18.95 21.21
N THR A 176 4.14 -20.20 21.03
CA THR A 176 2.83 -20.56 20.46
C THR A 176 1.68 -19.94 21.23
N LEU A 177 1.83 -19.82 22.55
CA LEU A 177 0.86 -19.17 23.45
C LEU A 177 0.67 -17.67 23.18
N SER A 178 1.63 -17.00 22.55
CA SER A 178 1.55 -15.58 22.19
C SER A 178 0.94 -15.34 20.80
N LEU A 179 0.63 -16.41 20.07
CA LEU A 179 0.03 -16.32 18.74
C LEU A 179 -1.49 -16.19 18.86
N LYS A 180 -2.05 -15.33 18.01
CA LYS A 180 -3.50 -15.19 17.83
C LYS A 180 -3.91 -15.86 16.52
N GLN A 181 -5.19 -16.25 16.43
CA GLN A 181 -5.77 -16.81 15.21
C GLN A 181 -5.71 -15.80 14.05
N PHE A 182 -5.47 -16.30 12.84
CA PHE A 182 -5.53 -15.47 11.64
C PHE A 182 -6.99 -15.19 11.23
N THR A 183 -7.34 -13.91 11.13
CA THR A 183 -8.64 -13.45 10.65
C THR A 183 -8.55 -13.10 9.16
N PRO A 184 -9.13 -13.92 8.26
CA PRO A 184 -9.11 -13.60 6.83
C PRO A 184 -9.96 -12.38 6.53
N THR A 185 -9.44 -11.51 5.69
CA THR A 185 -10.18 -10.35 5.18
C THR A 185 -11.35 -10.80 4.29
N ARG A 186 -12.56 -10.31 4.59
CA ARG A 186 -13.74 -10.51 3.75
C ARG A 186 -13.82 -9.42 2.69
N TRP A 187 -13.47 -9.77 1.46
CA TRP A 187 -13.54 -8.86 0.32
C TRP A 187 -14.97 -8.71 -0.21
N GLN A 188 -15.36 -7.47 -0.48
CA GLN A 188 -16.69 -7.08 -0.94
C GLN A 188 -16.60 -5.86 -1.85
N GLN A 189 -17.62 -5.64 -2.67
CA GLN A 189 -17.68 -4.48 -3.58
C GLN A 189 -17.69 -3.12 -2.86
N SER A 190 -18.10 -3.06 -1.59
CA SER A 190 -18.04 -1.86 -0.74
C SER A 190 -16.62 -1.38 -0.44
N LEU A 191 -15.61 -2.25 -0.56
CA LEU A 191 -14.20 -1.92 -0.33
C LEU A 191 -13.51 -1.30 -1.55
N VAL A 192 -14.23 -1.16 -2.67
CA VAL A 192 -13.71 -0.49 -3.87
C VAL A 192 -13.45 0.98 -3.57
N GLY A 193 -12.26 1.47 -3.92
CA GLY A 193 -11.73 2.78 -3.58
C GLY A 193 -10.86 2.81 -2.33
N SER A 194 -10.81 1.73 -1.54
CA SER A 194 -9.95 1.65 -0.36
C SER A 194 -8.48 1.46 -0.74
N SER A 195 -7.59 2.04 0.06
CA SER A 195 -6.15 1.77 0.01
C SER A 195 -5.86 0.44 0.68
N ILE A 196 -5.20 -0.47 -0.03
CA ILE A 196 -4.89 -1.83 0.37
C ILE A 196 -3.43 -2.17 0.04
N LEU A 197 -2.94 -3.31 0.54
CA LEU A 197 -1.70 -3.93 0.11
C LEU A 197 -1.99 -5.03 -0.90
N ALA A 198 -1.20 -5.04 -1.97
CA ALA A 198 -1.28 -6.01 -3.04
C ALA A 198 0.07 -6.64 -3.33
N ALA A 199 0.10 -7.95 -3.54
CA ALA A 199 1.31 -8.64 -3.94
C ALA A 199 1.75 -8.18 -5.34
N SER A 200 2.95 -7.61 -5.42
CA SER A 200 3.53 -7.16 -6.69
C SER A 200 4.04 -8.37 -7.48
N GLY A 201 3.54 -8.55 -8.71
CA GLY A 201 3.99 -9.62 -9.62
C GLY A 201 5.42 -9.41 -10.15
N HIS A 202 6.10 -8.34 -9.76
CA HIS A 202 7.51 -8.15 -10.06
C HIS A 202 8.36 -9.17 -9.26
N HIS A 203 9.52 -9.54 -9.82
CA HIS A 203 10.53 -10.51 -9.32
C HIS A 203 10.88 -10.52 -7.82
N SER A 204 10.44 -9.53 -7.04
CA SER A 204 10.77 -9.39 -5.62
C SER A 204 9.73 -10.04 -4.69
N GLY A 205 8.52 -10.34 -5.15
CA GLY A 205 7.46 -10.93 -4.31
C GLY A 205 7.07 -10.05 -3.11
N LEU A 206 7.30 -8.74 -3.23
CA LEU A 206 6.99 -7.75 -2.20
C LEU A 206 5.57 -7.23 -2.36
N TRP A 207 4.96 -6.89 -1.23
CA TRP A 207 3.65 -6.27 -1.16
C TRP A 207 3.80 -4.75 -1.27
N ARG A 208 2.96 -4.12 -2.09
CA ARG A 208 2.97 -2.67 -2.33
C ARG A 208 1.60 -2.08 -2.05
N ARG A 209 1.57 -0.78 -1.74
CA ARG A 209 0.32 -0.04 -1.56
C ARG A 209 -0.38 0.13 -2.91
N ALA A 210 -1.67 -0.16 -2.93
CA ALA A 210 -2.51 -0.11 -4.10
C ALA A 210 -3.93 0.32 -3.72
N GLU A 211 -4.69 0.84 -4.68
CA GLU A 211 -6.12 1.11 -4.52
C GLU A 211 -6.92 0.01 -5.19
N LEU A 212 -7.99 -0.45 -4.53
CA LEU A 212 -8.90 -1.44 -5.10
C LEU A 212 -9.86 -0.76 -6.10
N GLU A 213 -9.68 -0.98 -7.39
CA GLU A 213 -10.49 -0.34 -8.46
C GLU A 213 -11.81 -1.08 -8.70
N SER A 214 -11.80 -2.41 -8.64
CA SER A 214 -13.02 -3.21 -8.76
C SER A 214 -12.85 -4.56 -8.09
N TRP A 215 -13.93 -5.13 -7.58
CA TRP A 215 -13.96 -6.47 -7.00
C TRP A 215 -14.99 -7.34 -7.72
N ASP A 216 -14.58 -8.56 -8.07
CA ASP A 216 -15.44 -9.60 -8.64
C ASP A 216 -15.72 -10.65 -7.57
N ASP A 217 -16.98 -10.73 -7.13
CA ASP A 217 -17.41 -11.63 -6.07
C ASP A 217 -17.51 -13.10 -6.51
N ASP A 218 -17.70 -13.37 -7.79
CA ASP A 218 -17.80 -14.73 -8.33
C ASP A 218 -16.40 -15.33 -8.51
N LEU A 219 -15.49 -14.55 -9.05
CA LEU A 219 -14.10 -14.97 -9.29
C LEU A 219 -13.20 -14.79 -8.07
N LYS A 220 -13.64 -14.03 -7.05
CA LYS A 220 -12.82 -13.61 -5.89
C LYS A 220 -11.51 -12.94 -6.32
N VAL A 221 -11.60 -12.09 -7.34
CA VAL A 221 -10.47 -11.37 -7.95
C VAL A 221 -10.74 -9.86 -7.89
N GLY A 222 -9.75 -9.12 -7.40
CA GLY A 222 -9.74 -7.66 -7.39
C GLY A 222 -8.84 -7.08 -8.47
N GLN A 223 -9.33 -6.06 -9.17
CA GLN A 223 -8.49 -5.16 -9.97
C GLN A 223 -7.91 -4.11 -9.04
N VAL A 224 -6.59 -3.99 -9.00
CA VAL A 224 -5.88 -3.02 -8.16
C VAL A 224 -5.01 -2.10 -9.01
N VAL A 225 -4.80 -0.88 -8.53
CA VAL A 225 -3.88 0.11 -9.12
C VAL A 225 -2.81 0.44 -8.10
N PHE A 226 -1.55 0.16 -8.41
CA PHE A 226 -0.43 0.42 -7.51
C PHE A 226 -0.15 1.92 -7.41
N GLN A 227 0.03 2.44 -6.19
CA GLN A 227 0.24 3.87 -5.94
C GLN A 227 1.60 4.37 -6.46
N ASP A 228 2.61 3.49 -6.52
CA ASP A 228 3.98 3.88 -6.88
C ASP A 228 4.15 4.20 -8.37
N ASP A 229 3.59 3.36 -9.23
CA ASP A 229 3.81 3.37 -10.69
C ASP A 229 2.51 3.58 -11.49
N GLY A 230 1.35 3.56 -10.84
CA GLY A 230 0.04 3.63 -11.48
C GLY A 230 -0.28 2.38 -12.31
N SER A 231 0.47 1.29 -12.16
CA SER A 231 0.22 0.05 -12.89
C SER A 231 -1.00 -0.67 -12.31
N SER A 232 -1.79 -1.29 -13.19
CA SER A 232 -3.00 -2.00 -12.80
C SER A 232 -2.80 -3.53 -12.92
N SER A 233 -3.18 -4.30 -11.91
CA SER A 233 -3.10 -5.78 -11.93
C SER A 233 -4.38 -6.42 -11.39
N ARG A 234 -4.71 -7.62 -11.90
CA ARG A 234 -5.80 -8.46 -11.36
C ARG A 234 -5.22 -9.51 -10.44
N LEU A 235 -5.66 -9.51 -9.19
CA LEU A 235 -5.11 -10.35 -8.14
C LEU A 235 -6.23 -11.10 -7.38
N PRO A 236 -5.99 -12.37 -6.99
CA PRO A 236 -6.92 -13.12 -6.16
C PRO A 236 -6.97 -12.57 -4.74
N SER A 237 -8.00 -12.92 -3.97
CA SER A 237 -8.18 -12.58 -2.55
C SER A 237 -6.93 -12.82 -1.69
N ASP A 238 -6.21 -13.93 -1.92
CA ASP A 238 -5.00 -14.29 -1.15
C ASP A 238 -3.81 -13.35 -1.38
N SER A 239 -3.83 -12.59 -2.48
CA SER A 239 -2.80 -11.63 -2.87
C SER A 239 -3.16 -10.19 -2.50
N LEU A 240 -4.21 -10.01 -1.68
CA LEU A 240 -4.72 -8.72 -1.22
C LEU A 240 -4.82 -8.71 0.30
N SER A 241 -4.55 -7.56 0.93
CA SER A 241 -4.73 -7.36 2.36
C SER A 241 -5.12 -5.91 2.64
N ILE A 242 -6.07 -5.65 3.55
CA ILE A 242 -6.53 -4.28 3.83
C ILE A 242 -5.47 -3.45 4.55
N SER A 243 -4.66 -4.07 5.41
CA SER A 243 -3.77 -3.36 6.32
C SER A 243 -2.36 -3.95 6.33
N GLU A 244 -1.38 -3.09 6.62
CA GLU A 244 0.01 -3.48 6.86
C GLU A 244 0.17 -4.24 8.18
N TYR A 245 -0.68 -3.90 9.16
CA TYR A 245 -0.70 -4.45 10.50
C TYR A 245 -2.04 -5.15 10.74
N ALA A 246 -2.02 -6.24 11.48
CA ALA A 246 -3.26 -6.90 11.85
C ALA A 246 -3.89 -6.11 13.01
N ASP A 247 -5.04 -5.48 12.81
CA ASP A 247 -5.73 -4.72 13.87
C ASP A 247 -6.21 -5.66 14.95
N ALA A 248 -5.84 -5.43 16.22
CA ALA A 248 -6.33 -6.25 17.32
C ALA A 248 -7.85 -6.05 17.40
N SER A 249 -8.60 -6.97 16.80
CA SER A 249 -10.00 -7.14 17.12
C SER A 249 -10.02 -7.73 18.52
N ASP A 250 -10.00 -6.85 19.53
CA ASP A 250 -10.52 -7.20 20.83
C ASP A 250 -12.04 -7.23 20.66
N GLU A 251 -12.67 -8.34 21.04
CA GLU A 251 -14.13 -8.53 20.94
C GLU A 251 -14.91 -7.73 22.00
N ASP A 252 -14.27 -6.77 22.66
CA ASP A 252 -14.89 -5.88 23.62
C ASP A 252 -14.58 -4.42 23.23
N GLY A 253 -15.55 -3.73 22.63
CA GLY A 253 -15.47 -2.29 22.41
C GLY A 253 -15.83 -1.85 20.99
N GLU A 254 -17.10 -1.55 20.80
CA GLU A 254 -17.56 -0.58 19.82
C GLU A 254 -16.71 0.71 19.83
N GLY A 255 -16.26 1.16 18.65
CA GLY A 255 -15.63 2.49 18.52
C GLY A 255 -14.48 2.56 17.53
N SER A 256 -14.81 3.06 16.34
CA SER A 256 -13.90 3.60 15.34
C SER A 256 -12.78 4.49 15.93
N SER A 257 -11.58 4.41 15.34
CA SER A 257 -10.71 5.54 14.94
C SER A 257 -9.26 5.47 15.43
N SER A 258 -8.36 5.45 14.42
CA SER A 258 -7.19 6.32 14.27
C SER A 258 -6.04 6.26 15.29
N ASP A 259 -4.93 5.71 14.80
CA ASP A 259 -3.58 6.31 14.79
C ASP A 259 -3.32 7.42 15.83
N GLU A 260 -2.92 7.02 17.03
CA GLU A 260 -2.14 7.87 17.92
C GLU A 260 -0.66 7.47 17.79
N GLY A 261 0.10 8.38 17.17
CA GLY A 261 1.54 8.35 17.12
C GLY A 261 2.14 8.45 18.52
N SER A 262 3.16 7.63 18.74
CA SER A 262 3.96 7.54 19.95
C SER A 262 4.44 8.89 20.48
N ASP A 263 4.12 9.13 21.75
CA ASP A 263 4.89 9.93 22.70
C ASP A 263 6.30 9.35 22.85
N PHE A 264 7.32 10.18 22.65
CA PHE A 264 8.65 9.95 23.19
C PHE A 264 8.93 11.07 24.19
N SER A 265 9.02 10.62 25.44
CA SER A 265 9.39 11.36 26.62
C SER A 265 10.82 11.90 26.54
N GLU A 266 11.01 13.15 26.99
CA GLU A 266 12.31 13.69 27.40
C GLU A 266 12.32 13.82 28.93
N ASP A 267 13.45 13.42 29.51
CA ASP A 267 13.73 13.20 30.92
C ASP A 267 14.11 14.50 31.66
N GLY A 268 13.71 14.57 32.95
CA GLY A 268 14.36 15.27 34.07
C GLY A 268 14.59 16.79 34.04
N ASP A 269 13.88 17.57 34.87
CA ASP A 269 14.37 17.97 36.21
C ASP A 269 13.59 19.14 36.85
N GLN A 270 13.27 18.93 38.14
CA GLN A 270 13.18 19.87 39.29
C GLN A 270 12.06 20.93 39.45
N GLU A 271 11.66 21.04 40.74
CA GLU A 271 11.04 22.14 41.51
C GLU A 271 9.61 22.60 41.12
N ASP A 272 8.63 22.76 42.01
CA ASP A 272 8.65 23.20 43.40
C ASP A 272 7.32 22.82 44.10
N GLU A 273 7.39 22.85 45.44
CA GLU A 273 6.37 22.64 46.45
C GLU A 273 5.13 23.55 46.34
N SER A 274 4.01 23.05 46.89
CA SER A 274 3.20 23.68 47.95
C SER A 274 1.67 23.68 47.74
N VAL A 275 1.03 22.87 48.60
CA VAL A 275 -0.14 23.13 49.48
C VAL A 275 -1.11 24.25 49.07
N HIS A 276 -2.41 23.92 48.91
CA HIS A 276 -3.58 24.58 49.54
C HIS A 276 -4.88 23.87 49.09
N GLN A 277 -5.49 23.04 49.94
CA GLN A 277 -6.62 23.37 50.83
C GLN A 277 -7.93 23.72 50.09
N GLY A 278 -8.92 22.84 50.22
CA GLY A 278 -10.21 22.91 49.53
C GLY A 278 -11.16 24.01 49.98
N LEU A 279 -12.33 24.03 49.34
CA LEU A 279 -13.67 24.35 49.87
C LEU A 279 -14.68 24.26 48.70
N GLY A 280 -15.79 23.56 48.93
CA GLY A 280 -16.83 23.34 47.94
C GLY A 280 -17.76 24.54 47.74
N LEU A 281 -18.40 24.59 46.57
CA LEU A 281 -19.72 25.19 46.40
C LEU A 281 -20.46 24.56 45.20
N LEU A 282 -21.63 24.05 45.56
CA LEU A 282 -22.82 23.66 44.81
C LEU A 282 -23.00 24.32 43.42
N GLU A 283 -23.05 23.45 42.40
CA GLU A 283 -24.08 23.36 41.35
C GLU A 283 -24.40 24.59 40.46
N SER A 284 -23.95 24.49 39.22
CA SER A 284 -24.71 24.87 38.02
C SER A 284 -24.21 24.02 36.85
N LYS A 285 -24.75 22.79 36.75
CA LYS A 285 -24.55 21.92 35.59
C LYS A 285 -25.24 22.53 34.38
N ASN A 286 -24.52 23.36 33.63
CA ASN A 286 -24.80 23.53 32.20
C ASN A 286 -23.96 22.49 31.46
N LEU A 287 -24.52 21.30 31.34
CA LEU A 287 -24.08 20.28 30.39
C LEU A 287 -24.44 20.79 28.99
N SER A 288 -23.47 21.42 28.33
CA SER A 288 -23.40 21.38 26.87
C SER A 288 -22.18 20.54 26.57
N GLY A 289 -22.41 19.34 26.03
CA GLY A 289 -21.38 18.36 25.72
C GLY A 289 -20.22 19.01 24.97
N VAL A 290 -19.02 18.49 25.23
CA VAL A 290 -17.87 18.71 24.37
C VAL A 290 -18.33 18.41 22.95
N GLN A 291 -18.36 19.45 22.11
CA GLN A 291 -18.61 19.34 20.67
C GLN A 291 -17.41 18.61 20.06
N THR A 292 -17.36 17.29 20.20
CA THR A 292 -16.29 16.44 19.67
C THR A 292 -16.16 16.59 18.16
N GLU A 293 -17.21 17.05 17.48
CA GLU A 293 -17.23 17.28 16.02
C GLU A 293 -16.49 18.55 15.59
N THR A 294 -16.26 19.53 16.48
CA THR A 294 -15.41 20.71 16.17
C THR A 294 -13.92 20.46 16.32
N ALA A 295 -13.52 19.37 16.99
CA ALA A 295 -12.12 19.08 17.29
C ALA A 295 -11.29 18.79 16.04
N ILE A 296 -11.91 18.23 14.98
CA ILE A 296 -11.22 17.93 13.72
C ILE A 296 -10.96 19.21 12.91
N PHE A 297 -11.90 20.17 12.92
CA PHE A 297 -11.77 21.45 12.22
C PHE A 297 -10.75 22.39 12.88
N ALA A 298 -10.59 22.30 14.21
CA ALA A 298 -9.82 23.25 15.01
C ALA A 298 -8.62 22.60 15.72
N LYS A 299 -7.80 21.79 15.02
CA LYS A 299 -6.59 21.15 15.59
C LYS A 299 -5.60 22.15 16.24
N TRP A 300 -5.64 23.42 15.83
CA TRP A 300 -4.86 24.53 16.40
C TRP A 300 -5.38 25.04 17.76
N GLU A 301 -6.61 24.71 18.15
CA GLU A 301 -7.22 25.11 19.43
C GLU A 301 -6.97 24.11 20.57
N HIS A 302 -6.32 22.98 20.29
CA HIS A 302 -5.99 21.98 21.32
C HIS A 302 -5.21 22.60 22.52
N HIS A 303 -4.43 23.65 22.26
CA HIS A 303 -3.62 24.35 23.27
C HIS A 303 -4.26 25.66 23.78
N THR A 304 -5.39 26.10 23.22
CA THR A 304 -6.07 27.33 23.63
C THR A 304 -7.54 27.02 23.85
N ARG A 305 -7.98 26.93 25.12
CA ARG A 305 -9.30 26.51 25.65
C ARG A 305 -10.55 27.02 24.90
N GLY A 306 -10.73 26.69 23.62
CA GLY A 306 -11.84 27.12 22.76
C GLY A 306 -12.03 28.63 22.62
N VAL A 307 -11.02 29.46 22.88
CA VAL A 307 -11.21 30.94 22.93
C VAL A 307 -11.51 31.49 21.53
N ALA A 308 -10.81 30.98 20.52
CA ALA A 308 -10.93 31.46 19.16
C ALA A 308 -12.17 30.90 18.46
N SER A 309 -12.55 29.64 18.68
CA SER A 309 -13.81 29.04 18.18
C SER A 309 -15.01 29.75 18.75
N LYS A 310 -14.97 30.09 20.05
CA LYS A 310 -16.00 30.92 20.69
C LYS A 310 -16.08 32.32 20.07
N MET A 311 -14.95 32.89 19.67
CA MET A 311 -14.93 34.17 18.95
C MET A 311 -15.48 34.04 17.53
N MET A 312 -15.11 32.99 16.79
CA MET A 312 -15.60 32.72 15.42
C MET A 312 -17.11 32.47 15.41
N ALA A 313 -17.62 31.65 16.33
CA ALA A 313 -19.05 31.43 16.51
C ALA A 313 -19.80 32.73 16.82
N LYS A 314 -19.23 33.59 17.69
CA LYS A 314 -19.78 34.92 17.99
C LYS A 314 -19.79 35.86 16.78
N MET A 315 -18.85 35.69 15.84
CA MET A 315 -18.76 36.44 14.59
C MET A 315 -19.58 35.82 13.44
N GLY A 316 -20.38 34.78 13.73
CA GLY A 316 -21.31 34.17 12.77
C GLY A 316 -20.73 33.02 11.97
N TYR A 317 -19.58 32.46 12.37
CA TYR A 317 -19.08 31.22 11.77
C TYR A 317 -20.01 30.04 12.10
N ARG A 318 -20.38 29.28 11.07
CA ARG A 318 -21.12 28.02 11.16
C ARG A 318 -20.29 26.95 10.48
N GLU A 319 -20.18 25.78 11.09
CA GLU A 319 -19.44 24.66 10.50
C GLU A 319 -19.93 24.35 9.08
N GLY A 320 -18.99 24.19 8.16
CA GLY A 320 -19.29 23.99 6.73
C GLY A 320 -19.67 25.26 5.95
N MET A 321 -19.69 26.44 6.59
CA MET A 321 -19.90 27.73 5.93
C MET A 321 -18.70 28.65 6.09
N GLY A 322 -18.49 29.53 5.11
CA GLY A 322 -17.41 30.50 5.18
C GLY A 322 -17.61 31.53 6.28
N LEU A 323 -16.53 32.06 6.83
CA LEU A 323 -16.61 33.15 7.82
C LEU A 323 -17.35 34.38 7.24
N GLY A 324 -18.35 34.88 7.97
CA GLY A 324 -19.10 36.10 7.63
C GLY A 324 -20.59 35.97 7.94
N VAL A 325 -21.28 37.12 8.07
CA VAL A 325 -22.71 37.20 8.47
C VAL A 325 -23.65 36.36 7.59
N SER A 326 -23.27 36.13 6.33
CA SER A 326 -24.04 35.32 5.37
C SER A 326 -23.30 34.05 4.89
N GLY A 327 -22.28 33.58 5.61
CA GLY A 327 -21.55 32.37 5.22
C GLY A 327 -20.63 32.53 4.00
N GLN A 328 -20.32 33.77 3.58
CA GLN A 328 -19.64 34.10 2.32
C GLN A 328 -18.12 33.86 2.30
N GLY A 329 -17.52 33.51 3.44
CA GLY A 329 -16.08 33.25 3.50
C GLY A 329 -15.65 32.07 2.62
N MET A 330 -14.36 32.03 2.32
CA MET A 330 -13.79 30.95 1.52
C MET A 330 -13.68 29.68 2.39
N LEU A 331 -14.23 28.59 1.90
CA LEU A 331 -14.20 27.28 2.56
C LEU A 331 -12.93 26.50 2.21
N ASP A 332 -12.51 26.58 0.95
CA ASP A 332 -11.39 25.81 0.45
C ASP A 332 -10.05 26.50 0.74
N PRO A 333 -9.04 25.77 1.23
CA PRO A 333 -7.69 26.30 1.40
C PRO A 333 -7.14 26.83 0.07
N ILE A 334 -6.44 27.97 0.11
CA ILE A 334 -5.80 28.53 -1.10
C ILE A 334 -4.76 27.52 -1.61
N PRO A 335 -4.91 26.97 -2.82
CA PRO A 335 -3.98 25.98 -3.34
C PRO A 335 -2.62 26.62 -3.60
N VAL A 336 -1.59 26.17 -2.87
CA VAL A 336 -0.21 26.64 -3.07
C VAL A 336 0.45 25.81 -4.17
N LYS A 337 0.71 26.43 -5.31
CA LYS A 337 1.45 25.79 -6.41
C LYS A 337 2.94 26.09 -6.28
N VAL A 338 3.72 25.12 -5.83
CA VAL A 338 5.19 25.24 -5.78
C VAL A 338 5.76 25.26 -7.20
N LEU A 339 6.48 26.32 -7.55
CA LEU A 339 7.15 26.45 -8.83
C LEU A 339 8.54 25.78 -8.79
N PRO A 340 9.04 25.25 -9.92
CA PRO A 340 10.41 24.77 -10.04
C PRO A 340 11.45 25.81 -9.58
N PRO A 341 12.59 25.36 -9.02
CA PRO A 341 13.64 26.28 -8.57
C PRO A 341 14.15 27.14 -9.74
N LYS A 342 14.38 28.43 -9.46
CA LYS A 342 14.83 29.48 -10.42
C LYS A 342 13.76 30.00 -11.39
N GLN A 343 12.48 29.75 -11.15
CA GLN A 343 11.37 30.33 -11.93
C GLN A 343 10.71 31.48 -11.14
N SER A 344 10.52 32.64 -11.78
CA SER A 344 9.90 33.81 -11.13
C SER A 344 8.37 33.69 -11.10
N LEU A 345 7.74 34.39 -10.14
CA LEU A 345 6.29 34.47 -10.01
C LEU A 345 5.61 35.04 -11.27
N ASP A 346 6.31 35.89 -12.04
CA ASP A 346 5.83 36.45 -13.31
C ASP A 346 5.47 35.37 -14.33
N HIS A 347 6.14 34.21 -14.30
CA HIS A 347 5.85 33.10 -15.21
C HIS A 347 4.56 32.35 -14.83
N ALA A 348 4.19 32.37 -13.54
CA ALA A 348 2.96 31.75 -13.07
C ALA A 348 1.73 32.62 -13.40
N VAL A 349 1.86 33.95 -13.28
CA VAL A 349 0.80 34.90 -13.65
C VAL A 349 0.56 34.88 -15.16
N ALA A 350 1.62 34.86 -15.97
CA ALA A 350 1.49 34.75 -17.43
C ALA A 350 0.82 33.43 -17.87
N ALA A 351 0.93 32.36 -17.09
CA ALA A 351 0.28 31.08 -17.36
C ALA A 351 -1.17 31.01 -16.87
N SER A 352 -1.55 31.80 -15.86
CA SER A 352 -2.95 31.89 -15.38
C SER A 352 -3.79 32.80 -16.27
N GLU A 353 -3.24 33.91 -16.77
CA GLU A 353 -3.93 34.80 -17.71
C GLU A 353 -4.35 34.11 -19.02
N VAL A 354 -3.67 33.01 -19.39
CA VAL A 354 -4.02 32.18 -20.57
C VAL A 354 -5.15 31.20 -20.26
N ASN A 355 -5.43 30.88 -18.99
CA ASN A 355 -6.45 29.91 -18.58
C ASN A 355 -7.78 30.53 -18.15
N ASP A 356 -7.81 31.78 -17.67
CA ASP A 356 -9.05 32.43 -17.19
C ASP A 356 -9.89 33.10 -18.30
N SER A 357 -9.43 33.10 -19.56
CA SER A 357 -10.23 33.60 -20.67
C SER A 357 -11.19 32.53 -21.20
N VAL A 358 -12.41 32.49 -20.67
CA VAL A 358 -13.57 31.84 -21.28
C VAL A 358 -13.82 32.44 -22.67
N GLY A 359 -13.67 31.59 -23.71
CA GLY A 359 -14.18 31.66 -25.09
C GLY A 359 -14.41 33.02 -25.78
N PRO A 360 -13.91 33.16 -27.03
CA PRO A 360 -14.81 32.83 -28.12
C PRO A 360 -14.17 32.07 -29.29
N GLY A 361 -14.99 31.22 -29.91
CA GLY A 361 -14.92 30.98 -31.35
C GLY A 361 -14.00 29.86 -31.82
N LYS A 362 -14.61 28.69 -32.09
CA LYS A 362 -14.08 27.65 -32.98
C LYS A 362 -13.51 28.26 -34.27
N LYS A 363 -12.19 28.42 -34.35
CA LYS A 363 -11.48 28.45 -35.64
C LYS A 363 -11.03 27.03 -35.96
N ARG A 364 -11.69 26.47 -36.98
CA ARG A 364 -11.40 25.15 -37.54
C ARG A 364 -9.99 25.14 -38.13
N ASN A 365 -8.97 24.79 -37.33
CA ASN A 365 -7.67 24.40 -37.87
C ASN A 365 -7.75 22.95 -38.41
N ARG A 366 -8.37 22.84 -39.59
CA ARG A 366 -8.31 21.69 -40.48
C ARG A 366 -6.86 21.56 -40.97
N GLY A 367 -5.99 20.90 -40.20
CA GLY A 367 -4.61 20.64 -40.65
C GLY A 367 -3.66 19.96 -39.68
N GLY A 368 -3.97 19.88 -38.38
CA GLY A 368 -3.03 19.32 -37.38
C GLY A 368 -3.21 17.82 -37.09
N LYS A 369 -4.44 17.33 -37.08
CA LYS A 369 -4.76 15.97 -36.58
C LYS A 369 -4.14 14.86 -37.44
N ARG A 370 -4.27 14.95 -38.77
CA ARG A 370 -3.66 14.01 -39.73
C ARG A 370 -2.12 13.99 -39.67
N LYS A 371 -1.47 15.12 -39.36
CA LYS A 371 0.01 15.17 -39.26
C LYS A 371 0.51 14.54 -37.96
N ARG A 372 -0.26 14.69 -36.87
CA ARG A 372 0.04 14.06 -35.57
C ARG A 372 -0.22 12.56 -35.62
N GLU A 373 -1.33 12.12 -36.22
CA GLU A 373 -1.63 10.70 -36.48
C GLU A 373 -0.60 10.05 -37.41
N LYS A 374 -0.20 10.71 -38.50
CA LYS A 374 0.84 10.18 -39.40
C LYS A 374 2.16 9.99 -38.67
N LYS A 375 2.55 10.92 -37.79
CA LYS A 375 3.78 10.82 -36.99
C LYS A 375 3.71 9.68 -35.97
N PHE A 376 2.56 9.47 -35.35
CA PHE A 376 2.35 8.38 -34.40
C PHE A 376 2.32 7.01 -35.09
N ALA A 377 1.70 6.93 -36.27
CA ALA A 377 1.69 5.72 -37.09
C ALA A 377 3.08 5.37 -37.64
N GLU A 378 3.89 6.37 -38.00
CA GLU A 378 5.27 6.18 -38.47
C GLU A 378 6.21 5.73 -37.34
N GLN A 379 6.00 6.24 -36.11
CA GLN A 379 6.71 5.74 -34.92
C GLN A 379 6.30 4.30 -34.57
N ALA A 380 5.02 3.96 -34.66
CA ALA A 380 4.56 2.59 -34.43
C ALA A 380 5.07 1.61 -35.50
N ARG A 381 5.21 2.05 -36.77
CA ARG A 381 5.82 1.23 -37.83
C ARG A 381 7.34 1.08 -37.66
N ALA A 382 8.02 2.12 -37.20
CA ALA A 382 9.46 2.05 -36.91
C ALA A 382 9.76 1.10 -35.74
N ALA A 383 8.93 1.13 -34.69
CA ALA A 383 9.07 0.20 -33.56
C ALA A 383 8.84 -1.27 -33.98
N LYS A 384 7.84 -1.52 -34.83
CA LYS A 384 7.61 -2.87 -35.39
C LYS A 384 8.72 -3.35 -36.33
N ALA A 385 9.30 -2.43 -37.12
CA ALA A 385 10.44 -2.76 -37.97
C ALA A 385 11.70 -3.09 -37.14
N GLU A 386 11.94 -2.38 -36.03
CA GLU A 386 13.04 -2.69 -35.10
C GLU A 386 12.83 -4.04 -34.39
N GLU A 387 11.57 -4.39 -34.09
CA GLU A 387 11.19 -5.70 -33.54
C GLU A 387 11.33 -6.83 -34.58
N GLU A 388 10.97 -6.58 -35.85
CA GLU A 388 11.19 -7.51 -36.98
C GLU A 388 12.68 -7.68 -37.31
N GLU A 389 13.51 -6.64 -37.18
CA GLU A 389 14.97 -6.74 -37.31
C GLU A 389 15.61 -7.56 -36.17
N ARG A 390 14.97 -7.61 -34.99
CA ARG A 390 15.36 -8.47 -33.85
C ARG A 390 14.80 -9.91 -33.91
N SER A 391 14.12 -10.28 -35.00
CA SER A 391 13.56 -11.63 -35.18
C SER A 391 14.64 -12.68 -35.51
N VAL A 392 14.46 -13.90 -34.99
CA VAL A 392 15.37 -15.08 -35.13
C VAL A 392 15.80 -15.36 -36.57
N PHE A 393 15.00 -14.95 -37.57
CA PHE A 393 15.30 -15.10 -39.00
C PHE A 393 16.37 -14.14 -39.53
N SER A 394 16.53 -12.93 -38.97
CA SER A 394 17.63 -12.02 -39.35
C SER A 394 18.98 -12.55 -38.87
N PHE A 395 18.98 -13.21 -37.71
CA PHE A 395 20.15 -13.89 -37.14
C PHE A 395 20.58 -15.07 -38.01
N ILE A 396 19.63 -15.90 -38.46
CA ILE A 396 19.87 -17.03 -39.37
C ILE A 396 20.40 -16.55 -40.74
N ASN A 397 19.85 -15.46 -41.29
CA ASN A 397 20.33 -14.89 -42.55
C ASN A 397 21.74 -14.28 -42.43
N SER A 398 22.09 -13.72 -41.26
CA SER A 398 23.45 -13.21 -41.00
C SER A 398 24.49 -14.32 -40.84
N GLN A 399 24.08 -15.50 -40.36
CA GLN A 399 24.96 -16.67 -40.19
C GLN A 399 25.07 -17.53 -41.45
N LEU A 400 24.04 -17.59 -42.30
CA LEU A 400 24.07 -18.35 -43.56
C LEU A 400 24.83 -17.67 -44.71
N VAL A 401 24.96 -16.34 -44.69
CA VAL A 401 25.76 -15.60 -45.69
C VAL A 401 27.25 -15.53 -45.30
N GLY A 402 27.60 -15.93 -44.06
CA GLY A 402 28.94 -15.81 -43.50
C GLY A 402 29.82 -17.06 -43.55
N GLN A 403 29.36 -18.18 -44.12
CA GLN A 403 30.15 -19.41 -44.23
C GLN A 403 30.18 -19.91 -45.68
N ASP A 404 31.13 -19.37 -46.44
CA ASP A 404 31.90 -20.15 -47.42
C ASP A 404 33.33 -19.57 -47.49
N VAL A 405 34.29 -20.47 -47.60
CA VAL A 405 35.71 -20.38 -47.21
C VAL A 405 36.64 -19.73 -48.27
N ALA A 406 37.55 -18.89 -47.76
CA ALA A 406 38.97 -18.65 -48.07
C ALA A 406 39.60 -18.71 -49.51
N GLU A 407 40.37 -17.62 -49.77
CA GLU A 407 41.62 -17.46 -50.56
C GLU A 407 41.63 -17.41 -52.11
N GLY A 408 42.20 -16.31 -52.66
CA GLY A 408 42.83 -16.29 -53.99
C GLY A 408 42.69 -15.01 -54.84
N SER A 409 43.73 -14.16 -54.83
CA SER A 409 44.15 -13.11 -55.78
C SER A 409 43.31 -12.67 -57.00
N ALA A 410 43.16 -11.34 -57.09
CA ALA A 410 43.38 -10.45 -58.24
C ALA A 410 42.29 -10.21 -59.32
N VAL A 411 42.21 -8.91 -59.66
CA VAL A 411 41.72 -8.25 -60.89
C VAL A 411 40.23 -7.90 -60.98
N LYS A 412 40.04 -6.58 -61.12
CA LYS A 412 38.83 -5.85 -61.55
C LYS A 412 38.08 -6.54 -62.69
N SER A 413 36.76 -6.55 -62.60
CA SER A 413 35.88 -6.36 -63.76
C SER A 413 34.54 -5.77 -63.30
N LYS A 414 34.29 -4.53 -63.73
CA LYS A 414 32.95 -3.96 -63.86
C LYS A 414 32.16 -4.84 -64.84
N LYS A 415 30.92 -5.19 -64.51
CA LYS A 415 29.79 -4.92 -65.42
C LYS A 415 28.45 -4.93 -64.68
N ASP A 416 27.70 -3.89 -64.98
CA ASP A 416 26.38 -3.53 -64.52
C ASP A 416 25.29 -4.55 -64.89
N SER A 417 24.28 -4.63 -64.04
CA SER A 417 22.87 -4.68 -64.48
C SER A 417 21.97 -3.93 -63.50
N SER A 418 21.75 -2.66 -63.83
CA SER A 418 20.44 -2.01 -63.86
C SER A 418 19.43 -2.31 -62.73
N GLY A 419 19.49 -1.49 -61.70
CA GLY A 419 18.33 -1.05 -60.93
C GLY A 419 18.47 0.45 -60.70
N GLU A 420 17.68 1.26 -61.40
CA GLU A 420 17.69 2.72 -61.35
C GLU A 420 17.44 3.24 -59.93
N ALA A 421 18.50 3.57 -59.20
CA ALA A 421 18.44 4.40 -58.01
C ALA A 421 18.98 5.78 -58.37
N ASN A 422 18.04 6.67 -58.68
CA ASN A 422 18.23 8.08 -58.94
C ASN A 422 19.23 8.70 -57.94
N GLY A 423 20.34 9.23 -58.45
CA GLY A 423 21.40 9.85 -57.68
C GLY A 423 20.92 11.12 -56.99
N HIS A 424 20.38 10.98 -55.78
CA HIS A 424 20.30 12.08 -54.84
C HIS A 424 21.46 11.96 -53.87
N ALA A 425 22.47 12.83 -54.05
CA ALA A 425 23.45 13.12 -53.01
C ALA A 425 22.71 13.27 -51.67
N LYS A 426 23.10 12.49 -50.65
CA LYS A 426 22.51 12.57 -49.30
C LYS A 426 22.38 14.05 -48.96
N LYS A 427 21.13 14.51 -48.85
CA LYS A 427 20.82 15.91 -48.60
C LYS A 427 21.26 16.15 -47.15
N GLU A 428 22.46 16.70 -46.99
CA GLU A 428 22.92 17.27 -45.72
C GLU A 428 21.96 18.43 -45.42
N ASP A 429 20.85 18.10 -44.79
CA ASP A 429 19.85 19.06 -44.37
C ASP A 429 20.31 19.66 -43.02
N ARG A 430 19.80 20.84 -42.64
CA ARG A 430 20.15 21.48 -41.34
C ARG A 430 19.93 20.57 -40.12
N ARG A 431 19.11 19.51 -40.28
CA ARG A 431 18.88 18.46 -39.29
C ARG A 431 20.05 17.49 -39.12
N SER A 432 20.85 17.21 -40.16
CA SER A 432 22.04 16.36 -40.04
C SER A 432 23.19 17.10 -39.36
N LEU A 433 23.27 18.44 -39.48
CA LEU A 433 24.24 19.25 -38.74
C LEU A 433 24.05 19.13 -37.22
N LEU A 434 22.80 19.16 -36.75
CA LEU A 434 22.50 18.98 -35.33
C LEU A 434 22.95 17.61 -34.79
N ALA A 435 22.87 16.56 -35.61
CA ALA A 435 23.35 15.23 -35.22
C ALA A 435 24.88 15.20 -35.08
N TYR A 436 25.61 15.87 -35.99
CA TYR A 436 27.06 16.04 -35.88
C TYR A 436 27.45 16.93 -34.68
N ASP A 437 26.69 17.98 -34.39
CA ASP A 437 26.88 18.82 -33.19
C ASP A 437 26.72 18.02 -31.89
N ASP A 438 25.70 17.17 -31.81
CA ASP A 438 25.45 16.33 -30.64
C ASP A 438 26.53 15.24 -30.49
N GLU A 439 27.01 14.64 -31.58
CA GLU A 439 28.14 13.70 -31.59
C GLU A 439 29.44 14.36 -31.08
N VAL A 440 29.74 15.57 -31.55
CA VAL A 440 30.91 16.35 -31.08
C VAL A 440 30.78 16.70 -29.59
N LYS A 441 29.59 17.11 -29.12
CA LYS A 441 29.35 17.38 -27.69
C LYS A 441 29.53 16.14 -26.83
N GLU A 442 29.02 14.99 -27.29
CA GLU A 442 29.15 13.75 -26.55
C GLU A 442 30.62 13.32 -26.42
N LEU A 443 31.38 13.39 -27.52
CA LEU A 443 32.81 13.08 -27.52
C LEU A 443 33.61 14.04 -26.62
N ARG A 444 33.28 15.33 -26.61
CA ARG A 444 33.88 16.32 -25.69
C ARG A 444 33.62 15.97 -24.21
N SER A 445 32.39 15.63 -23.86
CA SER A 445 32.04 15.20 -22.49
C SER A 445 32.77 13.90 -22.11
N ARG A 446 32.94 12.95 -23.04
CA ARG A 446 33.69 11.71 -22.79
C ARG A 446 35.18 12.00 -22.55
N VAL A 447 35.79 12.95 -23.27
CA VAL A 447 37.18 13.38 -23.04
C VAL A 447 37.34 14.01 -21.66
N GLU A 448 36.44 14.91 -21.26
CA GLU A 448 36.46 15.55 -19.93
C GLU A 448 36.36 14.51 -18.80
N LYS A 449 35.42 13.56 -18.91
CA LYS A 449 35.28 12.47 -17.93
C LYS A 449 36.52 11.59 -17.84
N LEU A 450 37.13 11.24 -18.97
CA LEU A 450 38.37 10.45 -18.99
C LEU A 450 39.54 11.23 -18.38
N GLU A 451 39.67 12.52 -18.66
CA GLU A 451 40.67 13.40 -18.04
C GLU A 451 40.50 13.49 -16.52
N GLU A 452 39.26 13.61 -16.05
CA GLU A 452 38.96 13.64 -14.63
C GLU A 452 39.27 12.30 -13.94
N MET A 453 38.88 11.18 -14.57
CA MET A 453 39.20 9.83 -14.09
C MET A 453 40.72 9.60 -13.99
N MET A 454 41.51 10.11 -14.94
CA MET A 454 42.98 10.04 -14.87
C MET A 454 43.55 10.87 -13.72
N LYS A 455 43.01 12.08 -13.47
CA LYS A 455 43.46 12.94 -12.36
C LYS A 455 43.23 12.26 -11.01
N ARG A 456 42.07 11.61 -10.84
CA ARG A 456 41.71 10.88 -9.60
C ARG A 456 42.55 9.62 -9.39
N ASN A 457 42.84 8.87 -10.46
CA ASN A 457 43.51 7.57 -10.39
C ASN A 457 45.00 7.62 -10.76
N ARG A 458 45.68 8.77 -10.59
CA ARG A 458 47.09 8.97 -10.96
C ARG A 458 48.08 8.00 -10.28
N LYS A 459 47.70 7.41 -9.15
CA LYS A 459 48.53 6.48 -8.37
C LYS A 459 48.47 5.04 -8.88
N ASP A 460 47.45 4.68 -9.68
CA ASP A 460 47.31 3.35 -10.26
C ASP A 460 47.86 3.35 -11.69
N LYS A 461 49.04 2.75 -11.87
CA LYS A 461 49.78 2.75 -13.13
C LYS A 461 49.04 2.01 -14.25
N ALA A 462 48.45 0.86 -13.96
CA ALA A 462 47.76 0.05 -14.97
C ALA A 462 46.48 0.73 -15.45
N PHE A 463 45.72 1.32 -14.51
CA PHE A 463 44.54 2.10 -14.84
C PHE A 463 44.91 3.37 -15.62
N TYR A 464 45.94 4.10 -15.18
CA TYR A 464 46.39 5.33 -15.84
C TYR A 464 46.83 5.09 -17.29
N GLU A 465 47.57 3.99 -17.55
CA GLU A 465 47.99 3.61 -18.91
C GLU A 465 46.82 3.15 -19.80
N ALA A 466 45.82 2.47 -19.25
CA ALA A 466 44.61 2.09 -19.99
C ALA A 466 43.74 3.33 -20.30
N ALA A 467 43.56 4.21 -19.31
CA ALA A 467 42.81 5.44 -19.44
C ALA A 467 43.48 6.43 -20.42
N SER A 468 44.81 6.54 -20.42
CA SER A 468 45.54 7.40 -21.35
C SER A 468 45.39 6.95 -22.80
N LYS A 469 45.50 5.65 -23.08
CA LYS A 469 45.23 5.09 -24.42
C LYS A 469 43.81 5.34 -24.87
N LYS A 470 42.83 5.20 -23.97
CA LYS A 470 41.41 5.46 -24.30
C LYS A 470 41.14 6.94 -24.53
N LEU A 471 41.82 7.81 -23.80
CA LEU A 471 41.76 9.26 -23.97
C LEU A 471 42.35 9.68 -25.32
N GLU A 472 43.50 9.15 -25.72
CA GLU A 472 44.09 9.42 -27.04
C GLU A 472 43.16 8.97 -28.19
N GLN A 473 42.56 7.78 -28.07
CA GLN A 473 41.58 7.29 -29.05
C GLN A 473 40.35 8.19 -29.14
N THR A 474 39.82 8.65 -28.00
CA THR A 474 38.64 9.52 -27.96
C THR A 474 38.94 10.94 -28.44
N ARG A 475 40.13 11.49 -28.16
CA ARG A 475 40.60 12.75 -28.75
C ARG A 475 40.76 12.67 -30.26
N LYS A 476 41.28 11.55 -30.78
CA LYS A 476 41.36 11.32 -32.23
C LYS A 476 39.97 11.24 -32.87
N ALA A 477 39.05 10.49 -32.27
CA ALA A 477 37.66 10.40 -32.73
C ALA A 477 36.95 11.76 -32.69
N LEU A 478 37.21 12.58 -31.66
CA LEU A 478 36.71 13.95 -31.57
C LEU A 478 37.24 14.81 -32.72
N ALA A 479 38.55 14.76 -33.01
CA ALA A 479 39.13 15.52 -34.12
C ALA A 479 38.55 15.10 -35.48
N ASP A 480 38.34 13.79 -35.69
CA ASP A 480 37.70 13.26 -36.89
C ASP A 480 36.23 13.73 -37.00
N ALA A 481 35.46 13.69 -35.90
CA ALA A 481 34.08 14.18 -35.85
C ALA A 481 33.96 15.70 -36.05
N GLU A 482 34.91 16.48 -35.53
CA GLU A 482 34.96 17.92 -35.76
C GLU A 482 35.31 18.24 -37.23
N ALA A 483 36.18 17.45 -37.86
CA ALA A 483 36.51 17.60 -39.27
C ALA A 483 35.32 17.24 -40.19
N THR A 484 34.55 16.19 -39.86
CA THR A 484 33.33 15.85 -40.60
C THR A 484 32.24 16.90 -40.39
N HIS A 485 32.07 17.41 -39.18
CA HIS A 485 31.16 18.52 -38.89
C HIS A 485 31.54 19.80 -39.64
N ALA A 486 32.82 20.18 -39.64
CA ALA A 486 33.33 21.33 -40.40
C ALA A 486 33.13 21.17 -41.92
N SER A 487 33.32 19.95 -42.44
CA SER A 487 33.08 19.66 -43.86
C SER A 487 31.60 19.75 -44.23
N ALA A 488 30.72 19.19 -43.39
CA ALA A 488 29.28 19.22 -43.58
C ALA A 488 28.70 20.64 -43.46
N THR A 489 29.14 21.43 -42.48
CA THR A 489 28.73 22.84 -42.32
C THR A 489 29.14 23.69 -43.51
N ASN A 490 30.38 23.52 -44.00
CA ASN A 490 30.84 24.19 -45.22
C ASN A 490 30.05 23.76 -46.46
N ALA A 491 29.71 22.47 -46.59
CA ALA A 491 28.90 21.97 -47.68
C ALA A 491 27.47 22.56 -47.68
N VAL A 492 26.83 22.66 -46.51
CA VAL A 492 25.52 23.30 -46.35
C VAL A 492 25.61 24.80 -46.65
N ALA A 493 26.62 25.50 -46.12
CA ALA A 493 26.81 26.92 -46.36
C ALA A 493 27.06 27.23 -47.85
N ARG A 494 27.79 26.37 -48.58
CA ARG A 494 27.96 26.48 -50.03
C ARG A 494 26.64 26.31 -50.77
N LYS A 495 25.87 25.26 -50.45
CA LYS A 495 24.53 25.02 -51.03
C LYS A 495 23.57 26.18 -50.75
N GLU A 496 23.62 26.80 -49.57
CA GLU A 496 22.80 27.96 -49.24
C GLU A 496 23.23 29.20 -50.03
N LYS A 497 24.53 29.44 -50.21
CA LYS A 497 25.05 30.50 -51.09
C LYS A 497 24.61 30.29 -52.54
N GLU A 498 24.77 29.08 -53.09
CA GLU A 498 24.33 28.73 -54.45
C GLU A 498 22.83 28.97 -54.65
N LYS A 499 21.99 28.55 -53.68
CA LYS A 499 20.54 28.85 -53.70
C LYS A 499 20.23 30.34 -53.62
N LYS A 500 21.08 31.15 -52.96
CA LYS A 500 20.91 32.60 -52.89
C LYS A 500 21.25 33.24 -54.24
N TRP A 501 22.30 32.78 -54.90
CA TRP A 501 22.66 33.23 -56.25
C TRP A 501 21.60 32.86 -57.29
N LEU A 502 21.03 31.65 -57.22
CA LEU A 502 19.95 31.18 -58.12
C LEU A 502 18.59 31.90 -57.93
N LYS A 503 18.46 32.76 -56.92
CA LYS A 503 17.25 33.57 -56.66
C LYS A 503 17.32 34.97 -57.27
N PHE A 504 18.49 35.39 -57.74
CA PHE A 504 18.71 36.59 -58.54
C PHE A 504 18.96 36.17 -59.98
#